data_AF-A0A6I6CJX0-F1
#
_entry.id   AF-A0A6I6CJX0-F1
#
_cell.length_a   1.000
_cell.length_b   1.000
_cell.length_c   1.000
_cell.angle_alpha   90.00
_cell.angle_beta   90.00
_cell.angle_gamma   90.00
#
_symmetry.space_group_name_H-M   'P 1'
#
loop_
_entity.id
_entity.type
_entity.pdbx_description
1 polymer ?
#
loop_
_entity_poly.entity_id
_entity_poly.type
_entity_poly.pdbx_seq_one_letter_code
_entity_poly.pdbx_strand_id
1 'polypeptide(L)'
;MDLDDLTKAAFSIIKDDDPYKEYKQLQIKNWGRGYLEIINTGNLPFFLDILSDEECWEKTDMIYGVKLNRRAVAKKMIEPKSWNGISNPLDDFDCYQVACWCCLEEDVISLFKHFKQEDKIKDGDSDSLKKLVKSVSGSWCTDAMMELWSHLVGECISDLDLKGQHPYVFGLHRAAIDSNRRRVEAVEFFWNKIKSLPESELSAREKDEVFMKIAVHTARDSGYPDVFEFCLSQINPGKYPELLKRDLEKNGYYGSLNIMNDMLSFDKFQELFDCLKPSDVKEDDYRLWVNFMTRDCPECYLDKGVNVFMHMWTKRGFDDHCVLILEKEMMNDSFFQGRFLVPLIEKDYMEPVWEILDKANPNQIKEFMDSKKDHIRSILLAKGDSNSLNRFLAYGKSVDKGLDQQIRPDPSGELTEVEVRKTHGQSR
;
A
#
# COMPACT_ATOMS: atom_id res chain seq x y z
N MET A 1 -14.68 -21.70 -0.50
CA MET A 1 -14.34 -20.80 0.61
C MET A 1 -13.94 -19.49 -0.01
N ASP A 2 -14.55 -18.39 0.39
CA ASP A 2 -14.12 -17.08 -0.10
C ASP A 2 -12.96 -16.54 0.75
N LEU A 3 -12.36 -15.44 0.30
CA LEU A 3 -11.25 -14.80 1.00
C LEU A 3 -11.66 -14.32 2.40
N ASP A 4 -12.92 -13.93 2.60
CA ASP A 4 -13.40 -13.38 3.88
C ASP A 4 -13.49 -14.47 4.94
N ASP A 5 -13.94 -15.68 4.58
CA ASP A 5 -13.96 -16.84 5.47
C ASP A 5 -12.54 -17.26 5.89
N LEU A 6 -11.61 -17.33 4.94
CA LEU A 6 -10.21 -17.63 5.21
C LEU A 6 -9.59 -16.57 6.14
N THR A 7 -9.84 -15.30 5.83
CA THR A 7 -9.30 -14.16 6.58
C THR A 7 -9.82 -14.18 8.02
N LYS A 8 -11.12 -14.42 8.24
CA LYS A 8 -11.70 -14.51 9.58
C LYS A 8 -11.09 -15.65 10.40
N ALA A 9 -10.94 -16.83 9.80
CA ALA A 9 -10.34 -17.97 10.49
C ALA A 9 -8.86 -17.70 10.82
N ALA A 10 -8.10 -17.15 9.87
CA ALA A 10 -6.69 -16.80 10.08
C ALA A 10 -6.49 -15.61 11.02
N PHE A 11 -7.51 -14.78 11.24
CA PHE A 11 -7.44 -13.72 12.25
C PHE A 11 -7.64 -14.26 13.66
N SER A 12 -8.39 -15.36 13.83
CA SER A 12 -8.63 -15.98 15.14
C SER A 12 -7.41 -16.65 15.76
N ILE A 13 -6.35 -16.92 14.99
CA ILE A 13 -5.09 -17.46 15.53
C ILE A 13 -4.22 -16.37 16.19
N ILE A 14 -4.51 -15.09 15.93
CA ILE A 14 -3.81 -13.97 16.55
C ILE A 14 -4.55 -13.59 17.82
N LYS A 15 -3.83 -13.56 18.95
CA LYS A 15 -4.41 -13.23 20.25
C LYS A 15 -4.88 -11.77 20.28
N ASP A 16 -5.93 -11.51 21.05
CA ASP A 16 -6.49 -10.17 21.20
C ASP A 16 -5.53 -9.18 21.87
N ASP A 17 -4.61 -9.67 22.70
CA ASP A 17 -3.58 -8.89 23.39
C ASP A 17 -2.24 -8.82 22.63
N ASP A 18 -2.16 -9.35 21.41
CA ASP A 18 -0.96 -9.24 20.57
C ASP A 18 -0.77 -7.76 20.16
N PRO A 19 0.35 -7.11 20.54
CA PRO A 19 0.59 -5.71 20.22
C PRO A 19 0.75 -5.43 18.72
N TYR A 20 0.87 -6.47 17.90
CA TYR A 20 1.00 -6.39 16.45
C TYR A 20 -0.22 -6.94 15.70
N LYS A 21 -1.35 -7.14 16.39
CA LYS A 21 -2.52 -7.84 15.87
C LYS A 21 -2.95 -7.34 14.49
N GLU A 22 -3.20 -6.05 14.34
CA GLU A 22 -3.73 -5.47 13.10
C GLU A 22 -2.76 -5.65 11.93
N TYR A 23 -1.45 -5.57 12.17
CA TYR A 23 -0.44 -5.74 11.11
C TYR A 23 -0.17 -7.19 10.76
N LYS A 24 -0.17 -8.09 11.74
CA LYS A 24 -0.17 -9.54 11.47
C LYS A 24 -1.41 -9.93 10.64
N GLN A 25 -2.57 -9.40 10.98
CA GLN A 25 -3.82 -9.59 10.22
C GLN A 25 -3.70 -9.05 8.78
N LEU A 26 -3.14 -7.84 8.60
CA LEU A 26 -2.90 -7.28 7.26
C LEU A 26 -1.98 -8.17 6.42
N GLN A 27 -0.87 -8.64 7.00
CA GLN A 27 0.08 -9.52 6.30
C GLN A 27 -0.53 -10.89 5.96
N ILE A 28 -1.31 -11.48 6.86
CA ILE A 28 -2.05 -12.72 6.59
C ILE A 28 -3.06 -12.51 5.46
N LYS A 29 -3.80 -11.39 5.46
CA LYS A 29 -4.76 -11.08 4.40
C LYS A 29 -4.07 -10.95 3.04
N ASN A 30 -2.95 -10.24 2.97
CA ASN A 30 -2.19 -10.06 1.74
C ASN A 30 -1.56 -11.37 1.25
N TRP A 31 -0.98 -12.15 2.18
CA TRP A 31 -0.43 -13.46 1.88
C TRP A 31 -1.51 -14.45 1.41
N GLY A 32 -2.62 -14.57 2.16
CA GLY A 32 -3.70 -15.52 1.92
C GLY A 32 -4.39 -15.36 0.58
N ARG A 33 -4.49 -14.13 0.07
CA ARG A 33 -4.97 -13.84 -1.31
C ARG A 33 -4.20 -14.64 -2.37
N GLY A 34 -2.90 -14.82 -2.16
CA GLY A 34 -2.07 -15.59 -3.06
C GLY A 34 -2.43 -17.08 -3.09
N TYR A 35 -2.91 -17.65 -1.99
CA TYR A 35 -2.99 -19.11 -1.80
C TYR A 35 -4.43 -19.66 -1.80
N LEU A 36 -5.42 -18.87 -2.23
CA LEU A 36 -6.84 -19.27 -2.21
C LEU A 36 -7.17 -20.54 -3.01
N GLU A 37 -6.34 -20.91 -3.99
CA GLU A 37 -6.55 -22.13 -4.78
C GLU A 37 -6.05 -23.39 -4.06
N ILE A 38 -5.04 -23.23 -3.21
CA ILE A 38 -4.47 -24.32 -2.41
C ILE A 38 -5.25 -24.45 -1.10
N ILE A 39 -5.67 -23.33 -0.50
CA ILE A 39 -6.33 -23.32 0.80
C ILE A 39 -7.85 -23.48 0.64
N ASN A 40 -8.38 -24.56 1.18
CA ASN A 40 -9.80 -24.88 1.26
C ASN A 40 -10.19 -25.25 2.70
N THR A 41 -11.47 -25.47 2.96
CA THR A 41 -11.97 -25.77 4.31
C THR A 41 -11.39 -27.07 4.89
N GLY A 42 -11.02 -28.03 4.06
CA GLY A 42 -10.48 -29.32 4.50
C GLY A 42 -9.03 -29.25 4.98
N ASN A 43 -8.21 -28.41 4.35
CA ASN A 43 -6.80 -28.24 4.72
C ASN A 43 -6.52 -26.95 5.53
N LEU A 44 -7.52 -26.09 5.74
CA LEU A 44 -7.39 -24.88 6.54
C LEU A 44 -6.74 -25.11 7.92
N PRO A 45 -7.07 -26.14 8.72
CA PRO A 45 -6.43 -26.36 10.01
C PRO A 45 -4.91 -26.51 9.93
N PHE A 46 -4.39 -27.13 8.85
CA PHE A 46 -2.95 -27.28 8.63
C PHE A 46 -2.28 -25.91 8.39
N PHE A 47 -2.89 -25.04 7.58
CA PHE A 47 -2.33 -23.71 7.34
C PHE A 47 -2.43 -22.78 8.54
N LEU A 48 -3.52 -22.85 9.30
CA LEU A 48 -3.67 -22.11 10.55
C LEU A 48 -2.60 -22.54 11.56
N ASP A 49 -2.28 -23.84 11.62
CA ASP A 49 -1.20 -24.35 12.45
C ASP A 49 0.14 -23.73 12.07
N ILE A 50 0.50 -23.73 10.78
CA ILE A 50 1.73 -23.09 10.28
C ILE A 50 1.79 -21.60 10.65
N LEU A 51 0.71 -20.85 10.41
CA LEU A 51 0.68 -19.41 10.67
C LEU A 51 0.72 -19.06 12.17
N SER A 52 0.33 -20.00 13.04
CA SER A 52 0.40 -19.86 14.49
C SER A 52 1.80 -20.10 15.07
N ASP A 53 2.72 -20.63 14.26
CA ASP A 53 4.11 -20.84 14.63
C ASP A 53 4.87 -19.50 14.72
N GLU A 54 5.53 -19.26 15.85
CA GLU A 54 6.36 -18.06 16.05
C GLU A 54 7.55 -18.01 15.09
N GLU A 55 8.05 -19.14 14.57
CA GLU A 55 9.12 -19.17 13.56
C GLU A 55 8.67 -18.56 12.22
N CYS A 56 7.37 -18.48 11.97
CA CYS A 56 6.81 -17.82 10.80
C CYS A 56 6.78 -16.29 10.95
N TRP A 57 7.20 -15.74 12.09
CA TRP A 57 7.19 -14.31 12.36
C TRP A 57 8.59 -13.81 12.73
N GLU A 58 9.09 -12.84 11.98
CA GLU A 58 10.40 -12.23 12.20
C GLU A 58 10.23 -10.86 12.86
N LYS A 59 11.00 -10.59 13.93
CA LYS A 59 11.06 -9.23 14.49
C LYS A 59 11.91 -8.35 13.58
N THR A 60 11.41 -7.16 13.29
CA THR A 60 12.09 -6.21 12.39
C THR A 60 12.24 -4.84 13.06
N ASP A 61 13.25 -4.08 12.62
CA ASP A 61 13.43 -2.68 13.02
C ASP A 61 12.47 -1.74 12.27
N MET A 62 11.58 -2.29 11.42
CA MET A 62 10.56 -1.51 10.75
C MET A 62 9.55 -0.98 11.77
N ILE A 63 8.83 0.07 11.37
CA ILE A 63 7.76 0.70 12.14
C ILE A 63 6.74 -0.28 12.75
N TYR A 64 6.59 -1.49 12.21
CA TYR A 64 5.63 -2.49 12.68
C TYR A 64 6.21 -3.53 13.63
N GLY A 65 7.53 -3.58 13.83
CA GLY A 65 8.19 -4.49 14.78
C GLY A 65 8.17 -5.98 14.43
N VAL A 66 7.30 -6.43 13.51
CA VAL A 66 7.16 -7.84 13.12
C VAL A 66 6.81 -7.99 11.62
N LYS A 67 7.29 -9.05 10.97
CA LYS A 67 7.00 -9.38 9.56
C LYS A 67 6.74 -10.88 9.42
N LEU A 68 5.84 -11.27 8.52
CA LEU A 68 5.62 -12.68 8.16
C LEU A 68 6.84 -13.18 7.39
N ASN A 69 7.52 -14.20 7.92
CA ASN A 69 8.58 -14.92 7.24
C ASN A 69 7.96 -15.90 6.24
N ARG A 70 7.59 -15.37 5.08
CA ARG A 70 6.86 -16.11 4.05
C ARG A 70 7.66 -17.28 3.46
N ARG A 71 8.99 -17.20 3.47
CA ARG A 71 9.85 -18.32 3.08
C ARG A 71 9.77 -19.46 4.09
N ALA A 72 9.77 -19.16 5.38
CA ALA A 72 9.57 -20.16 6.43
C ALA A 72 8.17 -20.79 6.34
N VAL A 73 7.13 -19.97 6.13
CA VAL A 73 5.76 -20.46 5.88
C VAL A 73 5.73 -21.41 4.68
N ALA A 74 6.28 -21.01 3.54
CA ALA A 74 6.30 -21.83 2.33
C ALA A 74 7.07 -23.15 2.52
N LYS A 75 8.17 -23.14 3.28
CA LYS A 75 8.89 -24.35 3.67
C LYS A 75 8.02 -25.29 4.50
N LYS A 76 7.36 -24.77 5.55
CA LYS A 76 6.46 -25.58 6.39
C LYS A 76 5.24 -26.11 5.61
N MET A 77 4.78 -25.39 4.60
CA MET A 77 3.67 -25.85 3.73
C MET A 77 4.01 -27.09 2.91
N ILE A 78 5.29 -27.34 2.61
CA ILE A 78 5.73 -28.50 1.81
C ILE A 78 6.35 -29.61 2.66
N GLU A 79 6.42 -29.44 3.97
CA GLU A 79 6.89 -30.47 4.90
C GLU A 79 5.81 -31.56 5.07
N PRO A 80 6.17 -32.84 5.31
CA PRO A 80 5.19 -33.92 5.46
C PRO A 80 4.20 -33.73 6.62
N LYS A 81 4.56 -32.92 7.62
CA LYS A 81 3.75 -32.61 8.81
C LYS A 81 4.03 -31.19 9.26
N SER A 82 3.03 -30.57 9.88
CA SER A 82 3.17 -29.29 10.57
C SER A 82 3.94 -29.43 11.89
N TRP A 83 4.24 -28.30 12.54
CA TRP A 83 4.98 -28.28 13.80
C TRP A 83 4.22 -28.96 14.96
N ASN A 84 2.89 -28.91 14.96
CA ASN A 84 2.05 -29.69 15.89
C ASN A 84 1.73 -31.11 15.40
N GLY A 85 2.38 -31.57 14.34
CA GLY A 85 2.28 -32.95 13.85
C GLY A 85 1.05 -33.24 12.98
N ILE A 86 0.32 -32.21 12.51
CA ILE A 86 -0.79 -32.38 11.56
C ILE A 86 -0.19 -32.82 10.22
N SER A 87 -0.64 -33.94 9.68
CA SER A 87 -0.19 -34.42 8.36
C SER A 87 -0.47 -33.39 7.27
N ASN A 88 0.49 -33.20 6.37
CA ASN A 88 0.33 -32.31 5.24
C ASN A 88 -0.77 -32.85 4.30
N PRO A 89 -1.83 -32.07 4.04
CA PRO A 89 -2.91 -32.49 3.16
C PRO A 89 -2.62 -32.23 1.67
N LEU A 90 -1.51 -31.57 1.33
CA LEU A 90 -1.11 -31.30 -0.05
C LEU A 90 -0.49 -32.54 -0.68
N ASP A 91 -0.80 -32.75 -1.96
CA ASP A 91 -0.10 -33.74 -2.77
C ASP A 91 1.25 -33.19 -3.28
N ASP A 92 2.04 -34.05 -3.92
CA ASP A 92 3.36 -33.68 -4.43
C ASP A 92 3.29 -32.58 -5.49
N PHE A 93 2.20 -32.52 -6.27
CA PHE A 93 2.02 -31.50 -7.30
C PHE A 93 1.77 -30.13 -6.68
N ASP A 94 0.89 -30.06 -5.67
CA ASP A 94 0.63 -28.85 -4.90
C ASP A 94 1.88 -28.41 -4.13
N CYS A 95 2.63 -29.34 -3.55
CA CYS A 95 3.91 -29.04 -2.90
C CYS A 95 4.92 -28.46 -3.90
N TYR A 96 5.02 -29.04 -5.10
CA TYR A 96 5.89 -28.53 -6.16
C TYR A 96 5.45 -27.14 -6.64
N GLN A 97 4.14 -26.90 -6.74
CA GLN A 97 3.59 -25.60 -7.07
C GLN A 97 3.98 -24.54 -6.04
N VAL A 98 3.82 -24.81 -4.73
CA VAL A 98 4.25 -23.90 -3.66
C VAL A 98 5.76 -23.64 -3.73
N ALA A 99 6.56 -24.68 -3.91
CA ALA A 99 8.02 -24.56 -4.02
C ALA A 99 8.43 -23.68 -5.20
N CYS A 100 7.76 -23.83 -6.36
CA CYS A 100 7.99 -23.00 -7.55
C CYS A 100 7.60 -21.54 -7.30
N TRP A 101 6.42 -21.30 -6.73
CA TRP A 101 5.91 -19.95 -6.42
C TRP A 101 6.83 -19.18 -5.48
N CYS A 102 7.42 -19.84 -4.50
CA CYS A 102 8.30 -19.23 -3.51
C CYS A 102 9.79 -19.36 -3.84
N CYS A 103 10.13 -19.91 -5.01
CA CYS A 103 11.51 -20.16 -5.44
C CYS A 103 12.35 -20.91 -4.40
N LEU A 104 11.78 -21.97 -3.81
CA LEU A 104 12.49 -22.88 -2.91
C LEU A 104 13.38 -23.83 -3.73
N GLU A 105 14.47 -23.30 -4.28
CA GLU A 105 15.33 -23.93 -5.31
C GLU A 105 15.67 -25.40 -5.02
N GLU A 106 16.12 -25.72 -3.82
CA GLU A 106 16.47 -27.11 -3.43
C GLU A 106 15.25 -28.04 -3.43
N ASP A 107 14.10 -27.56 -2.95
CA ASP A 107 12.86 -28.34 -2.87
C ASP A 107 12.25 -28.53 -4.25
N VAL A 108 12.31 -27.51 -5.11
CA VAL A 108 11.90 -27.61 -6.52
C VAL A 108 12.70 -28.74 -7.21
N ILE A 109 14.02 -28.76 -7.03
CA ILE A 109 14.89 -29.80 -7.59
C ILE A 109 14.54 -31.18 -7.02
N SER A 110 14.34 -31.27 -5.71
CA SER A 110 14.03 -32.54 -5.03
C SER A 110 12.68 -33.11 -5.49
N LEU A 111 11.62 -32.29 -5.51
CA LEU A 111 10.28 -32.67 -5.94
C LEU A 111 10.24 -33.02 -7.43
N PHE A 112 10.91 -32.26 -8.29
CA PHE A 112 11.01 -32.59 -9.71
C PHE A 112 11.71 -33.95 -9.93
N LYS A 113 12.76 -34.23 -9.15
CA LYS A 113 13.44 -35.53 -9.17
C LYS A 113 12.53 -36.67 -8.71
N HIS A 114 11.63 -36.41 -7.76
CA HIS A 114 10.62 -37.39 -7.34
C HIS A 114 9.71 -37.76 -8.51
N PHE A 115 9.15 -36.77 -9.24
CA PHE A 115 8.34 -37.05 -10.43
C PHE A 115 9.11 -37.83 -11.50
N LYS A 116 10.39 -37.50 -11.73
CA LYS A 116 11.26 -38.24 -12.64
C LYS A 116 11.37 -39.72 -12.26
N GLN A 117 11.43 -40.03 -10.96
CA GLN A 117 11.52 -41.39 -10.44
C GLN A 117 10.18 -42.13 -10.55
N GLU A 118 9.07 -41.48 -10.22
CA GLU A 118 7.72 -42.04 -10.34
C GLU A 118 7.39 -42.40 -11.79
N ASP A 119 7.73 -41.51 -12.74
CA ASP A 119 7.55 -41.72 -14.18
C ASP A 119 8.62 -42.65 -14.79
N LYS A 120 9.58 -43.14 -13.98
CA LYS A 120 10.64 -44.08 -14.38
C LYS A 120 11.49 -43.58 -15.55
N ILE A 121 11.74 -42.28 -15.60
CA ILE A 121 12.51 -41.64 -16.67
C ILE A 121 14.00 -41.92 -16.47
N LYS A 122 14.62 -42.53 -17.47
CA LYS A 122 16.06 -42.87 -17.44
C LYS A 122 16.91 -41.66 -17.77
N ASP A 123 18.14 -41.64 -17.26
CA ASP A 123 19.12 -40.61 -17.62
C ASP A 123 19.44 -40.68 -19.12
N GLY A 124 19.45 -39.52 -19.79
CA GLY A 124 19.65 -39.41 -21.23
C GLY A 124 18.38 -39.57 -22.08
N ASP A 125 17.23 -39.93 -21.51
CA ASP A 125 15.96 -39.97 -22.23
C ASP A 125 15.32 -38.58 -22.34
N SER A 126 15.84 -37.79 -23.30
CA SER A 126 15.41 -36.41 -23.52
C SER A 126 13.92 -36.29 -23.89
N ASP A 127 13.37 -37.24 -24.65
CA ASP A 127 11.97 -37.19 -25.07
C ASP A 127 11.01 -37.42 -23.89
N SER A 128 11.32 -38.39 -23.02
CA SER A 128 10.52 -38.63 -21.81
C SER A 128 10.66 -37.47 -20.82
N LEU A 129 11.88 -36.91 -20.67
CA LEU A 129 12.09 -35.73 -19.83
C LEU A 129 11.28 -34.53 -20.33
N LYS A 130 11.26 -34.26 -21.65
CA LYS A 130 10.43 -33.21 -22.25
C LYS A 130 8.94 -33.43 -22.05
N LYS A 131 8.48 -34.68 -22.06
CA LYS A 131 7.09 -35.02 -21.74
C LYS A 131 6.77 -34.75 -20.27
N LEU A 132 7.66 -35.09 -19.35
CA LEU A 132 7.49 -34.75 -17.93
C LEU A 132 7.45 -33.24 -17.73
N VAL A 133 8.41 -32.50 -18.30
CA VAL A 133 8.41 -31.03 -18.25
C VAL A 133 7.06 -30.50 -18.70
N LYS A 134 6.55 -30.92 -19.86
CA LYS A 134 5.23 -30.52 -20.36
C LYS A 134 4.06 -30.95 -19.48
N SER A 135 4.15 -32.10 -18.81
CA SER A 135 3.10 -32.59 -17.91
C SER A 135 3.00 -31.70 -16.67
N VAL A 136 4.14 -31.46 -16.02
CA VAL A 136 4.25 -30.64 -14.83
C VAL A 136 4.01 -29.16 -15.16
N SER A 137 4.44 -28.71 -16.34
CA SER A 137 4.29 -27.35 -16.84
C SER A 137 3.05 -27.10 -17.68
N GLY A 138 2.10 -28.03 -17.78
CA GLY A 138 1.03 -27.99 -18.81
C GLY A 138 -0.37 -28.35 -18.32
N SER A 139 -0.58 -28.52 -17.01
CA SER A 139 -1.93 -28.74 -16.47
C SER A 139 -2.82 -27.49 -16.65
N TRP A 140 -4.14 -27.66 -16.60
CA TRP A 140 -5.15 -26.59 -16.75
C TRP A 140 -4.99 -25.38 -15.79
N CYS A 141 -4.10 -25.47 -14.80
CA CYS A 141 -3.81 -24.43 -13.81
C CYS A 141 -2.39 -23.84 -13.94
N THR A 142 -1.86 -23.81 -15.16
CA THR A 142 -0.44 -23.55 -15.41
C THR A 142 0.03 -22.18 -14.94
N ASP A 143 0.82 -22.18 -13.88
CA ASP A 143 1.47 -20.98 -13.36
C ASP A 143 2.77 -20.70 -14.12
N ALA A 144 2.95 -19.43 -14.46
CA ALA A 144 4.17 -18.87 -15.03
C ALA A 144 5.47 -19.34 -14.36
N MET A 145 5.45 -19.51 -13.04
CA MET A 145 6.59 -19.97 -12.25
C MET A 145 6.87 -21.46 -12.40
N MET A 146 5.82 -22.30 -12.43
CA MET A 146 5.98 -23.74 -12.63
C MET A 146 6.54 -24.04 -14.01
N GLU A 147 6.08 -23.32 -15.03
CA GLU A 147 6.61 -23.41 -16.38
C GLU A 147 8.12 -23.14 -16.40
N LEU A 148 8.53 -22.00 -15.84
CA LEU A 148 9.94 -21.62 -15.78
C LEU A 148 10.79 -22.66 -15.03
N TRP A 149 10.38 -23.05 -13.83
CA TRP A 149 11.15 -23.97 -12.99
C TRP A 149 11.29 -25.35 -13.63
N SER A 150 10.21 -25.87 -14.22
CA SER A 150 10.24 -27.18 -14.87
C SER A 150 11.17 -27.18 -16.08
N HIS A 151 11.24 -26.09 -16.84
CA HIS A 151 12.20 -25.96 -17.94
C HIS A 151 13.64 -25.75 -17.45
N LEU A 152 13.84 -25.02 -16.35
CA LEU A 152 15.17 -24.84 -15.74
C LEU A 152 15.74 -26.16 -15.20
N VAL A 153 14.98 -26.86 -14.34
CA VAL A 153 15.42 -28.11 -13.69
C VAL A 153 15.40 -29.29 -14.66
N GLY A 154 14.50 -29.27 -15.64
CA GLY A 154 14.47 -30.25 -16.73
C GLY A 154 15.52 -30.01 -17.81
N GLU A 155 16.44 -29.05 -17.65
CA GLU A 155 17.49 -28.71 -18.62
C GLU A 155 16.95 -28.41 -20.04
N CYS A 156 15.70 -27.92 -20.12
CA CYS A 156 14.98 -27.63 -21.36
C CYS A 156 14.72 -26.13 -21.52
N ILE A 157 15.50 -25.26 -20.88
CA ILE A 157 15.28 -23.80 -20.91
C ILE A 157 15.33 -23.21 -22.32
N SER A 158 16.05 -23.85 -23.25
CA SER A 158 16.10 -23.47 -24.66
C SER A 158 14.76 -23.61 -25.38
N ASP A 159 13.86 -24.43 -24.86
CA ASP A 159 12.53 -24.64 -25.43
C ASP A 159 11.55 -23.52 -24.98
N LEU A 160 11.95 -22.67 -24.03
CA LEU A 160 11.18 -21.53 -23.55
C LEU A 160 11.48 -20.27 -24.36
N ASP A 161 10.46 -19.57 -24.85
CA ASP A 161 10.64 -18.26 -25.48
C ASP A 161 10.91 -17.17 -24.42
N LEU A 162 12.20 -16.90 -24.19
CA LEU A 162 12.66 -15.86 -23.28
C LEU A 162 12.53 -14.44 -23.85
N LYS A 163 12.07 -14.27 -25.11
CA LYS A 163 11.95 -12.97 -25.78
C LYS A 163 13.25 -12.14 -25.74
N GLY A 164 14.39 -12.82 -25.83
CA GLY A 164 15.72 -12.20 -25.78
C GLY A 164 16.16 -11.72 -24.39
N GLN A 165 15.46 -12.09 -23.32
CA GLN A 165 15.83 -11.74 -21.95
C GLN A 165 16.78 -12.77 -21.33
N HIS A 166 17.60 -12.30 -20.38
CA HIS A 166 18.33 -13.20 -19.49
C HIS A 166 17.33 -14.07 -18.69
N PRO A 167 17.57 -15.37 -18.47
CA PRO A 167 16.64 -16.26 -17.76
C PRO A 167 16.16 -15.73 -16.40
N TYR A 168 17.04 -15.09 -15.63
CA TYR A 168 16.66 -14.49 -14.35
C TYR A 168 15.80 -13.24 -14.49
N VAL A 169 16.01 -12.41 -15.54
CA VAL A 169 15.13 -11.25 -15.83
C VAL A 169 13.76 -11.74 -16.24
N PHE A 170 13.72 -12.77 -17.08
CA PHE A 170 12.48 -13.43 -17.47
C PHE A 170 11.74 -14.00 -16.25
N GLY A 171 12.46 -14.68 -15.34
CA GLY A 171 11.90 -15.19 -14.10
C GLY A 171 11.37 -14.10 -13.17
N LEU A 172 12.11 -12.99 -13.06
CA LEU A 172 11.66 -11.83 -12.29
C LEU A 172 10.35 -11.25 -12.86
N HIS A 173 10.24 -11.11 -14.18
CA HIS A 173 9.01 -10.67 -14.83
C HIS A 173 7.85 -11.64 -14.59
N ARG A 174 8.11 -12.95 -14.68
CA ARG A 174 7.11 -13.98 -14.39
C ARG A 174 6.62 -13.90 -12.94
N ALA A 175 7.52 -13.69 -11.99
CA ALA A 175 7.21 -13.54 -10.56
C ALA A 175 6.44 -12.25 -10.22
N ALA A 176 6.72 -11.14 -10.92
CA ALA A 176 6.23 -9.82 -10.54
C ALA A 176 5.11 -9.25 -11.42
N ILE A 177 4.97 -9.72 -12.66
CA ILE A 177 4.08 -9.13 -13.67
C ILE A 177 3.10 -10.18 -14.20
N ASP A 178 3.64 -11.26 -14.78
CA ASP A 178 2.85 -12.20 -15.60
C ASP A 178 2.07 -13.21 -14.76
N SER A 179 2.53 -13.51 -13.55
CA SER A 179 1.76 -14.37 -12.65
C SER A 179 0.57 -13.61 -12.10
N ASN A 180 -0.62 -14.19 -12.21
CA ASN A 180 -1.79 -13.80 -11.43
C ASN A 180 -1.55 -13.97 -9.91
N ARG A 181 -0.43 -14.61 -9.54
CA ARG A 181 -0.03 -15.05 -8.21
C ARG A 181 1.36 -14.50 -7.89
N ARG A 182 1.50 -13.16 -7.89
CA ARG A 182 2.78 -12.51 -7.63
C ARG A 182 3.28 -12.85 -6.23
N ARG A 183 4.59 -13.08 -6.10
CA ARG A 183 5.22 -13.53 -4.86
C ARG A 183 6.48 -12.73 -4.61
N VAL A 184 6.53 -12.05 -3.47
CA VAL A 184 7.69 -11.24 -3.13
C VAL A 184 8.94 -12.13 -2.95
N GLU A 185 8.78 -13.38 -2.53
CA GLU A 185 9.88 -14.33 -2.32
C GLU A 185 10.54 -14.70 -3.65
N ALA A 186 9.73 -14.91 -4.70
CA ALA A 186 10.24 -15.17 -6.03
C ALA A 186 10.89 -13.93 -6.65
N VAL A 187 10.28 -12.76 -6.43
CA VAL A 187 10.86 -11.48 -6.86
C VAL A 187 12.21 -11.24 -6.19
N GLU A 188 12.30 -11.47 -4.88
CA GLU A 188 13.54 -11.37 -4.11
C GLU A 188 14.59 -12.38 -4.59
N PHE A 189 14.19 -13.64 -4.82
CA PHE A 189 15.07 -14.69 -5.32
C PHE A 189 15.71 -14.29 -6.65
N PHE A 190 14.90 -13.94 -7.66
CA PHE A 190 15.45 -13.58 -8.97
C PHE A 190 16.20 -12.26 -8.94
N TRP A 191 15.76 -11.29 -8.13
CA TRP A 191 16.49 -10.05 -7.97
C TRP A 191 17.89 -10.29 -7.39
N ASN A 192 18.02 -11.16 -6.39
CA ASN A 192 19.32 -11.52 -5.81
C ASN A 192 20.25 -12.18 -6.86
N LYS A 193 19.71 -13.06 -7.71
CA LYS A 193 20.46 -13.65 -8.83
C LYS A 193 20.88 -12.56 -9.84
N ILE A 194 19.95 -11.69 -10.26
CA ILE A 194 20.22 -10.57 -11.18
C ILE A 194 21.29 -9.62 -10.63
N LYS A 195 21.21 -9.28 -9.34
CA LYS A 195 22.15 -8.38 -8.67
C LYS A 195 23.58 -8.94 -8.74
N SER A 196 23.73 -10.26 -8.57
CA SER A 196 25.02 -10.96 -8.65
C SER A 196 25.58 -11.12 -10.06
N LEU A 197 24.81 -10.86 -11.12
CA LEU A 197 25.30 -10.97 -12.50
C LEU A 197 26.41 -9.95 -12.79
N PRO A 198 27.44 -10.32 -13.57
CA PRO A 198 28.47 -9.37 -14.00
C PRO A 198 27.92 -8.33 -15.00
N GLU A 199 28.58 -7.16 -15.08
CA GLU A 199 28.21 -6.10 -16.05
C GLU A 199 28.27 -6.55 -17.51
N SER A 200 29.02 -7.62 -17.81
CA SER A 200 29.08 -8.23 -19.15
C SER A 200 27.79 -8.96 -19.54
N GLU A 201 26.98 -9.37 -18.57
CA GLU A 201 25.70 -10.06 -18.82
C GLU A 201 24.52 -9.13 -18.67
N LEU A 202 24.54 -8.24 -17.67
CA LEU A 202 23.51 -7.24 -17.47
C LEU A 202 24.12 -5.99 -16.83
N SER A 203 24.02 -4.85 -17.52
CA SER A 203 24.57 -3.60 -17.02
C SER A 203 23.79 -3.06 -15.82
N ALA A 204 24.42 -2.25 -14.98
CA ALA A 204 23.75 -1.56 -13.87
C ALA A 204 22.51 -0.77 -14.33
N ARG A 205 22.58 -0.16 -15.52
CA ARG A 205 21.45 0.58 -16.11
C ARG A 205 20.29 -0.34 -16.47
N GLU A 206 20.56 -1.52 -17.02
CA GLU A 206 19.52 -2.49 -17.36
C GLU A 206 18.89 -3.09 -16.10
N LYS A 207 19.69 -3.40 -15.08
CA LYS A 207 19.20 -3.86 -13.77
C LYS A 207 18.21 -2.86 -13.17
N ASP A 208 18.59 -1.58 -13.15
CA ASP A 208 17.74 -0.51 -12.64
C ASP A 208 16.45 -0.36 -13.46
N GLU A 209 16.54 -0.43 -14.80
CA GLU A 209 15.39 -0.27 -15.68
C GLU A 209 14.37 -1.41 -15.55
N VAL A 210 14.84 -2.66 -15.42
CA VAL A 210 13.98 -3.83 -15.16
C VAL A 210 13.19 -3.61 -13.87
N PHE A 211 13.87 -3.18 -12.82
CA PHE A 211 13.26 -3.02 -11.51
C PHE A 211 12.28 -1.85 -11.43
N MET A 212 12.62 -0.72 -12.07
CA MET A 212 11.71 0.42 -12.22
C MET A 212 10.43 0.04 -12.98
N LYS A 213 10.53 -0.73 -14.06
CA LYS A 213 9.35 -1.19 -14.82
C LYS A 213 8.42 -2.06 -13.98
N ILE A 214 8.99 -2.94 -13.16
CA ILE A 214 8.23 -3.79 -12.25
C ILE A 214 7.53 -2.94 -11.19
N ALA A 215 8.25 -2.05 -10.50
CA ALA A 215 7.67 -1.16 -9.50
C ALA A 215 6.48 -0.36 -10.06
N VAL A 216 6.63 0.23 -11.24
CA VAL A 216 5.56 0.97 -11.92
C VAL A 216 4.39 0.07 -12.31
N HIS A 217 4.64 -1.21 -12.62
CA HIS A 217 3.57 -2.17 -12.90
C HIS A 217 2.81 -2.56 -11.63
N THR A 218 3.54 -2.84 -10.54
CA THR A 218 2.95 -3.33 -9.29
C THR A 218 2.27 -2.22 -8.50
N ALA A 219 2.65 -0.96 -8.71
CA ALA A 219 1.97 0.23 -8.17
C ALA A 219 0.45 0.30 -8.46
N ARG A 220 -0.02 -0.31 -9.56
CA ARG A 220 -1.45 -0.35 -9.91
C ARG A 220 -2.22 -1.47 -9.19
N ASP A 221 -1.51 -2.53 -8.81
CA ASP A 221 -2.12 -3.78 -8.39
C ASP A 221 -2.15 -3.91 -6.87
N SER A 222 -3.27 -3.50 -6.28
CA SER A 222 -3.55 -3.65 -4.84
C SER A 222 -3.62 -5.11 -4.38
N GLY A 223 -3.54 -6.09 -5.29
CA GLY A 223 -3.51 -7.52 -4.95
C GLY A 223 -2.20 -7.96 -4.31
N TYR A 224 -1.08 -7.32 -4.64
CA TYR A 224 0.27 -7.76 -4.24
C TYR A 224 1.16 -6.58 -3.79
N PRO A 225 0.74 -5.86 -2.75
CA PRO A 225 1.37 -4.61 -2.35
C PRO A 225 2.82 -4.83 -1.87
N ASP A 226 3.12 -6.01 -1.32
CA ASP A 226 4.46 -6.40 -0.86
C ASP A 226 5.52 -6.45 -1.97
N VAL A 227 5.13 -6.78 -3.19
CA VAL A 227 6.05 -6.79 -4.33
C VAL A 227 6.46 -5.36 -4.64
N PHE A 228 5.52 -4.41 -4.59
CA PHE A 228 5.83 -3.00 -4.78
C PHE A 228 6.71 -2.47 -3.65
N GLU A 229 6.42 -2.79 -2.39
CA GLU A 229 7.26 -2.40 -1.24
C GLU A 229 8.70 -2.90 -1.39
N PHE A 230 8.87 -4.18 -1.71
CA PHE A 230 10.19 -4.75 -1.96
C PHE A 230 10.87 -4.01 -3.11
N CYS A 231 10.15 -3.73 -4.19
CA CYS A 231 10.71 -3.00 -5.31
C CYS A 231 11.18 -1.60 -4.92
N LEU A 232 10.36 -0.87 -4.16
CA LEU A 232 10.71 0.46 -3.68
C LEU A 232 11.97 0.42 -2.81
N SER A 233 12.13 -0.59 -1.95
CA SER A 233 13.28 -0.73 -1.04
C SER A 233 14.64 -0.89 -1.74
N GLN A 234 14.67 -1.37 -2.99
CA GLN A 234 15.91 -1.52 -3.75
C GLN A 234 16.18 -0.36 -4.72
N ILE A 235 15.18 0.47 -4.99
CA ILE A 235 15.34 1.64 -5.85
C ILE A 235 16.04 2.74 -5.05
N ASN A 236 17.07 3.34 -5.66
CA ASN A 236 17.74 4.50 -5.05
C ASN A 236 16.72 5.65 -4.88
N PRO A 237 16.61 6.28 -3.69
CA PRO A 237 15.67 7.39 -3.46
C PRO A 237 15.79 8.55 -4.45
N GLY A 238 16.99 8.79 -5.00
CA GLY A 238 17.20 9.78 -6.06
C GLY A 238 16.43 9.50 -7.36
N LYS A 239 15.89 8.29 -7.53
CA LYS A 239 15.05 7.88 -8.67
C LYS A 239 13.55 7.92 -8.37
N TYR A 240 13.12 8.21 -7.14
CA TYR A 240 11.71 8.32 -6.80
C TYR A 240 10.94 9.36 -7.65
N PRO A 241 11.51 10.53 -8.00
CA PRO A 241 10.81 11.45 -8.92
C PRO A 241 10.53 10.84 -10.30
N GLU A 242 11.48 10.05 -10.82
CA GLU A 242 11.30 9.34 -12.09
C GLU A 242 10.27 8.20 -11.96
N LEU A 243 10.29 7.48 -10.83
CA LEU A 243 9.31 6.44 -10.51
C LEU A 243 7.90 7.00 -10.51
N LEU A 244 7.67 8.09 -9.78
CA LEU A 244 6.37 8.75 -9.64
C LEU A 244 5.87 9.30 -10.97
N LYS A 245 6.76 9.84 -11.80
CA LYS A 245 6.42 10.26 -13.16
C LYS A 245 5.91 9.08 -14.00
N ARG A 246 6.65 7.98 -14.03
CA ARG A 246 6.27 6.78 -14.78
C ARG A 246 5.01 6.11 -14.24
N ASP A 247 4.81 6.13 -12.93
CA ASP A 247 3.60 5.66 -12.24
C ASP A 247 2.37 6.46 -12.70
N LEU A 248 2.45 7.80 -12.62
CA LEU A 248 1.38 8.68 -13.08
C LEU A 248 1.08 8.50 -14.58
N GLU A 249 2.11 8.45 -15.42
CA GLU A 249 1.97 8.27 -16.88
C GLU A 249 1.27 6.94 -17.23
N LYS A 250 1.55 5.88 -16.47
CA LYS A 250 0.97 4.56 -16.72
C LYS A 250 -0.42 4.38 -16.13
N ASN A 251 -0.62 4.86 -14.91
CA ASN A 251 -1.80 4.53 -14.10
C ASN A 251 -2.84 5.66 -14.08
N GLY A 252 -2.46 6.89 -14.43
CA GLY A 252 -3.33 8.08 -14.41
C GLY A 252 -3.55 8.69 -13.02
N TYR A 253 -2.97 8.06 -12.00
CA TYR A 253 -2.91 8.46 -10.58
C TYR A 253 -1.62 7.89 -9.96
N TYR A 254 -1.29 8.31 -8.73
CA TYR A 254 -0.15 7.80 -7.99
C TYR A 254 -0.46 6.48 -7.26
N GLY A 255 -0.42 5.37 -8.01
CA GLY A 255 -0.60 4.03 -7.45
C GLY A 255 0.43 3.71 -6.37
N SER A 256 1.67 4.18 -6.52
CA SER A 256 2.73 3.96 -5.53
C SER A 256 2.37 4.52 -4.16
N LEU A 257 1.79 5.73 -4.11
CA LEU A 257 1.38 6.36 -2.85
C LEU A 257 0.17 5.64 -2.25
N ASN A 258 -0.80 5.25 -3.08
CA ASN A 258 -1.97 4.51 -2.62
C ASN A 258 -1.57 3.16 -2.00
N ILE A 259 -0.65 2.41 -2.63
CA ILE A 259 -0.17 1.14 -2.08
C ILE A 259 0.58 1.33 -0.75
N MET A 260 1.44 2.35 -0.64
CA MET A 260 2.10 2.63 0.65
C MET A 260 1.08 2.95 1.74
N ASN A 261 0.03 3.69 1.40
CA ASN A 261 -1.05 4.00 2.34
C ASN A 261 -1.85 2.75 2.74
N ASP A 262 -2.20 1.89 1.78
CA ASP A 262 -2.94 0.63 2.00
C ASP A 262 -2.14 -0.37 2.85
N MET A 263 -0.81 -0.35 2.72
CA MET A 263 0.11 -1.14 3.55
C MET A 263 0.41 -0.50 4.91
N LEU A 264 -0.09 0.72 5.15
CA LEU A 264 0.22 1.58 6.29
C LEU A 264 1.69 2.06 6.35
N SER A 265 2.46 1.89 5.27
CA SER A 265 3.91 2.18 5.18
C SER A 265 4.12 3.68 5.03
N PHE A 266 3.79 4.40 6.10
CA PHE A 266 3.72 5.84 6.20
C PHE A 266 5.08 6.54 5.99
N ASP A 267 6.17 5.90 6.42
CA ASP A 267 7.54 6.37 6.15
C ASP A 267 7.83 6.39 4.64
N LYS A 268 7.50 5.31 3.94
CA LYS A 268 7.66 5.21 2.47
C LYS A 268 6.68 6.07 1.71
N PHE A 269 5.45 6.22 2.21
CA PHE A 269 4.52 7.21 1.69
C PHE A 269 5.13 8.60 1.74
N GLN A 270 5.66 9.00 2.90
CA GLN A 270 6.23 10.33 3.11
C GLN A 270 7.44 10.58 2.20
N GLU A 271 8.37 9.62 2.09
CA GLU A 271 9.53 9.70 1.18
C GLU A 271 9.09 9.95 -0.28
N LEU A 272 8.06 9.25 -0.75
CA LEU A 272 7.51 9.42 -2.09
C LEU A 272 6.80 10.77 -2.25
N PHE A 273 5.96 11.15 -1.28
CA PHE A 273 5.26 12.43 -1.29
C PHE A 273 6.23 13.62 -1.27
N ASP A 274 7.41 13.43 -0.68
CA ASP A 274 8.50 14.42 -0.68
C ASP A 274 9.11 14.73 -2.03
N CYS A 275 8.92 13.84 -3.00
CA CYS A 275 9.35 14.06 -4.37
C CYS A 275 8.32 14.85 -5.21
N LEU A 276 7.10 15.08 -4.72
CA LEU A 276 6.02 15.71 -5.47
C LEU A 276 5.94 17.22 -5.26
N LYS A 277 5.63 17.94 -6.34
CA LYS A 277 5.21 19.34 -6.30
C LYS A 277 3.68 19.43 -6.22
N PRO A 278 3.13 20.56 -5.73
CA PRO A 278 1.69 20.77 -5.68
C PRO A 278 1.01 20.60 -7.04
N SER A 279 1.65 21.06 -8.12
CA SER A 279 1.15 20.94 -9.50
C SER A 279 0.99 19.50 -9.98
N ASP A 280 1.69 18.57 -9.34
CA ASP A 280 1.70 17.16 -9.73
C ASP A 280 0.52 16.40 -9.10
N VAL A 281 -0.05 16.93 -8.01
CA VAL A 281 -1.06 16.25 -7.19
C VAL A 281 -2.45 16.83 -7.46
N LYS A 282 -3.38 15.95 -7.86
CA LYS A 282 -4.80 16.32 -7.98
C LYS A 282 -5.42 16.48 -6.60
N GLU A 283 -6.34 17.42 -6.47
CA GLU A 283 -7.07 17.70 -5.23
C GLU A 283 -7.77 16.47 -4.65
N ASP A 284 -8.39 15.66 -5.51
CA ASP A 284 -9.10 14.46 -5.09
C ASP A 284 -8.15 13.39 -4.52
N ASP A 285 -6.95 13.24 -5.09
CA ASP A 285 -5.93 12.30 -4.60
C ASP A 285 -5.41 12.76 -3.22
N TYR A 286 -5.06 14.05 -3.09
CA TYR A 286 -4.63 14.64 -1.82
C TYR A 286 -5.68 14.46 -0.72
N ARG A 287 -6.96 14.69 -1.05
CA ARG A 287 -8.08 14.47 -0.12
C ARG A 287 -8.21 13.01 0.29
N LEU A 288 -8.05 12.06 -0.64
CA LEU A 288 -8.14 10.63 -0.31
C LEU A 288 -7.08 10.21 0.70
N TRP A 289 -5.84 10.69 0.54
CA TRP A 289 -4.74 10.42 1.47
C TRP A 289 -5.00 11.02 2.85
N VAL A 290 -5.37 12.30 2.92
CA VAL A 290 -5.74 12.96 4.19
C VAL A 290 -6.86 12.20 4.89
N ASN A 291 -7.92 11.86 4.15
CA ASN A 291 -9.07 11.14 4.70
C ASN A 291 -8.68 9.79 5.32
N PHE A 292 -7.80 9.05 4.65
CA PHE A 292 -7.33 7.79 5.20
C PHE A 292 -6.55 8.02 6.49
N MET A 293 -5.58 8.94 6.48
CA MET A 293 -4.67 9.19 7.60
C MET A 293 -5.37 9.72 8.86
N THR A 294 -6.47 10.48 8.71
CA THR A 294 -7.17 11.08 9.85
C THR A 294 -8.37 10.26 10.33
N ARG A 295 -8.97 9.43 9.45
CA ARG A 295 -10.23 8.73 9.75
C ARG A 295 -10.12 7.22 9.62
N ASP A 296 -9.74 6.75 8.44
CA ASP A 296 -9.84 5.33 8.06
C ASP A 296 -8.62 4.50 8.51
N CYS A 297 -7.56 5.16 9.00
CA CYS A 297 -6.38 4.53 9.57
C CYS A 297 -6.74 3.74 10.86
N PRO A 298 -6.27 2.49 11.01
CA PRO A 298 -6.44 1.72 12.24
C PRO A 298 -5.88 2.44 13.46
N GLU A 299 -6.56 2.32 14.60
CA GLU A 299 -6.26 3.10 15.81
C GLU A 299 -4.82 2.93 16.30
N CYS A 300 -4.26 1.72 16.24
CA CYS A 300 -2.88 1.43 16.62
C CYS A 300 -1.81 2.09 15.71
N TYR A 301 -2.20 2.55 14.52
CA TYR A 301 -1.32 3.24 13.56
C TYR A 301 -1.67 4.70 13.35
N LEU A 302 -2.74 5.18 13.99
CA LEU A 302 -3.25 6.52 13.77
C LEU A 302 -2.22 7.59 14.08
N ASP A 303 -1.41 7.42 15.12
CA ASP A 303 -0.37 8.37 15.50
C ASP A 303 0.61 8.63 14.32
N LYS A 304 1.01 7.56 13.62
CA LYS A 304 1.88 7.66 12.44
C LYS A 304 1.14 8.24 11.24
N GLY A 305 -0.10 7.83 11.02
CA GLY A 305 -0.95 8.40 9.97
C GLY A 305 -1.12 9.91 10.14
N VAL A 306 -1.44 10.35 11.36
CA VAL A 306 -1.58 11.75 11.74
C VAL A 306 -0.27 12.52 11.57
N ASN A 307 0.87 11.94 11.91
CA ASN A 307 2.17 12.57 11.68
C ASN A 307 2.43 12.83 10.19
N VAL A 308 2.10 11.87 9.31
CA VAL A 308 2.22 12.08 7.86
C VAL A 308 1.18 13.08 7.34
N PHE A 309 -0.05 13.04 7.86
CA PHE A 309 -1.06 14.06 7.57
C PHE A 309 -0.52 15.46 7.92
N MET A 310 0.06 15.63 9.10
CA MET A 310 0.63 16.91 9.55
C MET A 310 1.77 17.37 8.65
N HIS A 311 2.66 16.45 8.26
CA HIS A 311 3.71 16.71 7.29
C HIS A 311 3.15 17.20 5.95
N MET A 312 2.11 16.54 5.43
CA MET A 312 1.44 16.96 4.20
C MET A 312 0.77 18.33 4.34
N TRP A 313 0.01 18.53 5.43
CA TRP A 313 -0.79 19.73 5.70
C TRP A 313 0.06 21.00 5.84
N THR A 314 1.25 20.86 6.42
CA THR A 314 2.18 21.96 6.65
C THR A 314 3.22 22.11 5.53
N LYS A 315 3.20 21.21 4.53
CA LYS A 315 4.15 21.26 3.43
C LYS A 315 3.94 22.51 2.57
N ARG A 316 5.04 23.25 2.37
CA ARG A 316 5.05 24.46 1.54
C ARG A 316 4.49 24.20 0.14
N GLY A 317 3.55 25.03 -0.28
CA GLY A 317 2.98 25.03 -1.63
C GLY A 317 1.69 24.21 -1.78
N PHE A 318 1.30 23.43 -0.77
CA PHE A 318 0.02 22.69 -0.76
C PHE A 318 -1.13 23.49 -0.12
N ASP A 319 -0.97 24.81 0.05
CA ASP A 319 -1.96 25.66 0.71
C ASP A 319 -3.30 25.70 -0.06
N ASP A 320 -3.26 25.73 -1.39
CA ASP A 320 -4.46 25.68 -2.23
C ASP A 320 -5.23 24.35 -2.01
N HIS A 321 -4.52 23.21 -1.99
CA HIS A 321 -5.12 21.91 -1.67
C HIS A 321 -5.76 21.91 -0.28
N CYS A 322 -5.11 22.53 0.72
CA CYS A 322 -5.66 22.65 2.07
C CYS A 322 -6.93 23.51 2.08
N VAL A 323 -6.95 24.65 1.40
CA VAL A 323 -8.14 25.53 1.29
C VAL A 323 -9.33 24.78 0.70
N LEU A 324 -9.11 24.02 -0.37
CA LEU A 324 -10.15 23.24 -1.03
C LEU A 324 -10.68 22.09 -0.16
N ILE A 325 -9.80 21.45 0.63
CA ILE A 325 -10.21 20.48 1.65
C ILE A 325 -11.07 21.17 2.72
N LEU A 326 -10.66 22.34 3.21
CA LEU A 326 -11.39 23.09 4.23
C LEU A 326 -12.79 23.49 3.75
N GLU A 327 -12.94 23.92 2.50
CA GLU A 327 -14.25 24.19 1.90
C GLU A 327 -15.16 22.95 1.97
N LYS A 328 -14.63 21.77 1.62
CA LYS A 328 -15.38 20.50 1.71
C LYS A 328 -15.61 20.03 3.15
N GLU A 329 -14.73 20.36 4.09
CA GLU A 329 -14.80 19.88 5.48
C GLU A 329 -15.69 20.74 6.38
N MET A 330 -15.85 22.03 6.07
CA MET A 330 -16.44 22.99 7.01
C MET A 330 -17.75 23.60 6.53
N MET A 331 -18.04 23.58 5.24
CA MET A 331 -19.25 24.20 4.69
C MET A 331 -20.45 23.26 4.67
N ASN A 332 -21.64 23.76 5.05
CA ASN A 332 -22.89 22.99 5.24
C ASN A 332 -23.45 22.35 3.95
N ASP A 333 -23.08 22.82 2.75
CA ASP A 333 -23.49 22.22 1.46
C ASP A 333 -22.59 21.03 1.05
N SER A 334 -21.78 20.52 1.99
CA SER A 334 -20.89 19.40 1.73
C SER A 334 -21.38 18.12 2.41
N PHE A 335 -21.41 17.03 1.66
CA PHE A 335 -21.53 15.67 2.20
C PHE A 335 -20.38 15.28 3.16
N PHE A 336 -19.36 16.14 3.23
CA PHE A 336 -18.08 15.88 3.88
C PHE A 336 -17.89 16.65 5.19
N GLN A 337 -18.88 17.43 5.62
CA GLN A 337 -18.70 18.30 6.77
C GLN A 337 -18.36 17.55 8.08
N GLY A 338 -17.20 17.88 8.66
CA GLY A 338 -16.71 17.33 9.91
C GLY A 338 -16.09 15.94 9.81
N ARG A 339 -15.73 15.45 8.62
CA ARG A 339 -15.17 14.11 8.42
C ARG A 339 -13.71 13.99 8.80
N PHE A 340 -12.98 15.09 8.95
CA PHE A 340 -11.58 15.10 9.40
C PHE A 340 -11.48 15.59 10.84
N LEU A 341 -12.11 16.72 11.15
CA LEU A 341 -12.00 17.38 12.46
C LEU A 341 -12.65 16.56 13.57
N VAL A 342 -13.86 16.03 13.36
CA VAL A 342 -14.57 15.29 14.42
C VAL A 342 -13.82 14.01 14.82
N PRO A 343 -13.39 13.14 13.89
CA PRO A 343 -12.61 11.95 14.27
C PRO A 343 -11.31 12.27 15.01
N LEU A 344 -10.58 13.34 14.62
CA LEU A 344 -9.37 13.74 15.32
C LEU A 344 -9.67 14.18 16.77
N ILE A 345 -10.74 14.94 16.99
CA ILE A 345 -11.18 15.35 18.33
C ILE A 345 -11.61 14.15 19.17
N GLU A 346 -12.40 13.24 18.59
CA GLU A 346 -12.84 12.00 19.26
C GLU A 346 -11.65 11.17 19.73
N LYS A 347 -10.60 11.10 18.89
CA LYS A 347 -9.37 10.33 19.16
C LYS A 347 -8.26 11.11 19.87
N ASP A 348 -8.55 12.33 20.34
CA ASP A 348 -7.66 13.16 21.16
C ASP A 348 -6.47 13.82 20.44
N TYR A 349 -6.53 13.91 19.12
CA TYR A 349 -5.52 14.55 18.27
C TYR A 349 -5.78 16.05 18.11
N MET A 350 -5.61 16.80 19.20
CA MET A 350 -5.96 18.23 19.20
C MET A 350 -4.97 19.13 18.46
N GLU A 351 -3.67 18.78 18.41
CA GLU A 351 -2.68 19.57 17.65
C GLU A 351 -3.03 19.67 16.15
N PRO A 352 -3.32 18.56 15.44
CA PRO A 352 -3.85 18.60 14.07
C PRO A 352 -5.12 19.43 13.92
N VAL A 353 -6.03 19.35 14.89
CA VAL A 353 -7.30 20.12 14.87
C VAL A 353 -7.02 21.61 14.88
N TRP A 354 -6.07 22.07 15.69
CA TRP A 354 -5.70 23.48 15.73
C TRP A 354 -5.09 23.94 14.43
N GLU A 355 -4.20 23.15 13.83
CA GLU A 355 -3.55 23.47 12.56
C GLU A 355 -4.53 23.53 11.38
N ILE A 356 -5.61 22.74 11.42
CA ILE A 356 -6.71 22.85 10.46
C ILE A 356 -7.51 24.14 10.71
N LEU A 357 -7.90 24.40 11.96
CA LEU A 357 -8.72 25.57 12.31
C LEU A 357 -7.98 26.90 12.10
N ASP A 358 -6.67 26.94 12.32
CA ASP A 358 -5.84 28.13 12.15
C ASP A 358 -5.66 28.52 10.66
N LYS A 359 -5.81 27.55 9.74
CA LYS A 359 -5.84 27.81 8.28
C LYS A 359 -7.24 28.14 7.75
N ALA A 360 -8.30 27.87 8.52
CA ALA A 360 -9.67 28.11 8.10
C ALA A 360 -10.02 29.60 8.12
N ASN A 361 -10.80 30.04 7.13
CA ASN A 361 -11.29 31.41 7.10
C ASN A 361 -12.48 31.59 8.08
N PRO A 362 -12.83 32.83 8.46
CA PRO A 362 -13.88 33.06 9.44
C PRO A 362 -15.25 32.48 9.06
N ASN A 363 -15.61 32.47 7.77
CA ASN A 363 -16.89 31.91 7.33
C ASN A 363 -16.91 30.38 7.48
N GLN A 364 -15.82 29.69 7.12
CA GLN A 364 -15.67 28.25 7.32
C GLN A 364 -15.78 27.89 8.81
N ILE A 365 -15.08 28.64 9.68
CA ILE A 365 -15.16 28.42 11.13
C ILE A 365 -16.59 28.65 11.62
N LYS A 366 -17.27 29.71 11.18
CA LYS A 366 -18.66 29.98 11.56
C LYS A 366 -19.57 28.80 11.22
N GLU A 367 -19.57 28.37 9.97
CA GLU A 367 -20.43 27.28 9.48
C GLU A 367 -20.14 25.96 10.21
N PHE A 368 -18.87 25.67 10.46
CA PHE A 368 -18.48 24.50 11.23
C PHE A 368 -18.93 24.59 12.70
N MET A 369 -18.81 25.76 13.32
CA MET A 369 -19.28 25.98 14.69
C MET A 369 -20.80 25.89 14.79
N ASP A 370 -21.53 26.48 13.86
CA ASP A 370 -23.00 26.45 13.84
C ASP A 370 -23.54 25.02 13.70
N SER A 371 -22.81 24.14 13.01
CA SER A 371 -23.21 22.75 12.77
C SER A 371 -22.70 21.74 13.80
N LYS A 372 -21.46 21.88 14.31
CA LYS A 372 -20.79 20.84 15.12
C LYS A 372 -20.49 21.22 16.57
N LYS A 373 -20.69 22.48 16.97
CA LYS A 373 -20.26 23.00 18.30
C LYS A 373 -20.76 22.18 19.48
N ASP A 374 -22.05 21.85 19.52
CA ASP A 374 -22.63 21.13 20.67
C ASP A 374 -22.12 19.69 20.77
N HIS A 375 -21.92 19.05 19.62
CA HIS A 375 -21.34 17.71 19.55
C HIS A 375 -19.88 17.69 20.04
N ILE A 376 -19.03 18.58 19.51
CA ILE A 376 -17.63 18.70 19.93
C ILE A 376 -17.51 19.09 21.40
N ARG A 377 -18.37 20.02 21.87
CA ARG A 377 -18.44 20.40 23.28
C ARG A 377 -18.74 19.20 24.18
N SER A 378 -19.68 18.34 23.77
CA SER A 378 -20.01 17.13 24.51
C SER A 378 -18.81 16.18 24.63
N ILE A 379 -18.08 15.96 23.52
CA ILE A 379 -16.87 15.11 23.50
C ILE A 379 -15.81 15.65 24.47
N LEU A 380 -15.45 16.93 24.35
CA LEU A 380 -14.39 17.53 25.17
C LEU A 380 -14.77 17.60 26.66
N LEU A 381 -16.05 17.82 26.98
CA LEU A 381 -16.55 17.75 28.36
C LEU A 381 -16.47 16.33 28.92
N ALA A 382 -16.84 15.31 28.13
CA ALA A 382 -16.77 13.92 28.55
C ALA A 382 -15.32 13.48 28.84
N LYS A 383 -14.35 14.03 28.10
CA LYS A 383 -12.91 13.81 28.32
C LYS A 383 -12.32 14.62 29.49
N GLY A 384 -13.05 15.63 29.99
CA GLY A 384 -12.54 16.55 31.01
C GLY A 384 -11.48 17.54 30.50
N ASP A 385 -11.28 17.66 29.19
CA ASP A 385 -10.28 18.56 28.59
C ASP A 385 -10.82 20.00 28.50
N SER A 386 -10.77 20.68 29.64
CA SER A 386 -11.21 22.06 29.78
C SER A 386 -10.35 23.04 28.96
N ASN A 387 -9.08 22.73 28.72
CA ASN A 387 -8.17 23.60 27.98
C ASN A 387 -8.52 23.59 26.49
N SER A 388 -8.63 22.40 25.89
CA SER A 388 -9.05 22.27 24.49
C SER A 388 -10.46 22.78 24.27
N LEU A 389 -11.38 22.55 25.21
CA LEU A 389 -12.73 23.10 25.13
C LEU A 389 -12.72 24.64 25.10
N ASN A 390 -11.97 25.27 26.00
CA ASN A 390 -11.86 26.73 26.03
C ASN A 390 -11.23 27.29 24.76
N ARG A 391 -10.19 26.64 24.23
CA ARG A 391 -9.56 27.02 22.95
C ARG A 391 -10.54 26.85 21.79
N PHE A 392 -11.23 25.72 21.69
CA PHE A 392 -12.23 25.47 20.65
C PHE A 392 -13.35 26.53 20.65
N LEU A 393 -13.92 26.83 21.83
CA LEU A 393 -14.95 27.85 21.96
C LEU A 393 -14.46 29.27 21.65
N ALA A 394 -13.16 29.53 21.77
CA ALA A 394 -12.56 30.82 21.41
C ALA A 394 -12.61 31.08 19.90
N TYR A 395 -12.47 30.05 19.05
CA TYR A 395 -12.62 30.19 17.60
C TYR A 395 -14.00 30.76 17.23
N GLY A 396 -15.09 30.17 17.76
CA GLY A 396 -16.45 30.70 17.53
C GLY A 396 -16.63 32.15 17.98
N LYS A 397 -16.14 32.49 19.18
CA LYS A 397 -16.22 33.88 19.70
C LYS A 397 -15.41 34.89 18.89
N SER A 398 -14.30 34.47 18.30
CA SER A 398 -13.42 35.34 17.51
C SER A 398 -14.05 35.71 16.16
N VAL A 399 -14.78 34.77 15.57
CA VAL A 399 -15.46 34.90 14.28
C VAL A 399 -16.69 35.81 14.39
N ASP A 400 -17.49 35.65 15.45
CA ASP A 400 -18.62 36.55 15.72
C ASP A 400 -18.16 38.01 15.79
N LYS A 401 -17.03 38.27 16.46
CA LYS A 401 -16.45 39.62 16.57
C LYS A 401 -15.82 40.14 15.28
N GLY A 402 -15.20 39.28 14.48
CA GLY A 402 -14.54 39.67 13.22
C GLY A 402 -15.54 40.00 12.11
N LEU A 403 -16.64 39.25 12.01
CA LEU A 403 -17.71 39.51 11.06
C LEU A 403 -18.53 40.75 11.44
N ASP A 404 -18.79 40.98 12.72
CA ASP A 404 -19.45 42.19 13.23
C ASP A 404 -18.66 43.48 12.91
N GLN A 405 -17.35 43.40 12.74
CA GLN A 405 -16.50 44.53 12.35
C GLN A 405 -16.50 44.79 10.83
N GLN A 406 -16.63 43.74 10.00
CA GLN A 406 -16.77 43.89 8.53
C GLN A 406 -18.15 44.39 8.10
N ILE A 407 -19.19 44.20 8.91
CA ILE A 407 -20.58 44.60 8.61
C ILE A 407 -20.88 46.05 9.02
N ARG A 408 -19.99 46.73 9.74
CA ARG A 408 -20.16 48.17 10.04
C ARG A 408 -19.77 48.99 8.81
N PRO A 409 -20.69 49.74 8.17
CA PRO A 409 -20.30 50.74 7.19
C PRO A 409 -19.49 51.81 7.91
N ASP A 410 -18.36 52.18 7.31
CA ASP A 410 -17.54 53.29 7.76
C ASP A 410 -18.39 54.57 7.85
N PRO A 411 -18.46 55.27 9.00
CA PRO A 411 -19.15 56.54 9.10
C PRO A 411 -18.20 57.65 8.63
N SER A 412 -17.81 57.61 7.36
CA SER A 412 -17.10 58.70 6.67
C SER A 412 -17.92 59.15 5.47
N GLY A 413 -19.09 59.71 5.75
CA GLY A 413 -19.78 60.60 4.83
C GLY A 413 -18.99 61.90 4.69
N GLU A 414 -17.87 61.87 3.96
CA GLU A 414 -17.27 63.08 3.41
C GLU A 414 -17.73 63.26 1.96
N LEU A 415 -18.52 64.31 1.79
CA LEU A 415 -18.87 64.92 0.52
C LEU A 415 -17.60 65.28 -0.25
N THR A 416 -17.20 64.45 -1.21
CA THR A 416 -16.35 64.92 -2.31
C THR A 416 -17.23 65.45 -3.42
N GLU A 417 -17.13 66.77 -3.60
CA GLU A 417 -17.62 67.56 -4.72
C GLU A 417 -17.38 66.86 -6.06
N VAL A 418 -18.42 66.89 -6.90
CA VAL A 418 -18.39 66.45 -8.28
C VAL A 418 -17.53 67.42 -9.08
N GLU A 419 -16.27 67.07 -9.34
CA GLU A 419 -15.47 67.74 -10.36
C GLU A 419 -15.84 67.15 -11.73
N VAL A 420 -16.77 67.81 -12.43
CA VAL A 420 -17.16 67.48 -13.81
C VAL A 420 -15.98 67.77 -14.74
N ARG A 421 -15.20 66.73 -15.07
CA ARG A 421 -14.25 66.79 -16.20
C ARG A 421 -14.99 66.62 -17.51
N LYS A 422 -15.10 67.72 -18.24
CA LYS A 422 -15.45 67.80 -19.67
C LYS A 422 -14.47 66.97 -20.51
N THR A 423 -14.99 66.07 -21.32
CA THR A 423 -14.31 65.56 -22.53
C THR A 423 -15.21 65.72 -23.76
N HIS A 424 -14.83 66.72 -24.56
CA HIS A 424 -14.74 66.79 -26.03
C HIS A 424 -15.72 66.01 -26.92
N GLY A 425 -16.28 66.74 -27.89
CA GLY A 425 -16.84 66.18 -29.12
C GLY A 425 -17.36 67.25 -30.07
N GLN A 426 -16.54 67.63 -31.05
CA GLN A 426 -16.91 68.48 -32.18
C GLN A 426 -18.09 67.90 -32.97
N SER A 427 -18.95 68.78 -33.50
CA SER A 427 -19.62 68.57 -34.77
C SER A 427 -19.88 69.90 -35.47
N ARG A 428 -19.26 70.00 -36.65
CA ARG A 428 -19.31 71.01 -37.71
C ARG A 428 -18.54 72.31 -37.52
#